data_AF-A0A355YII8-F1
#
_entry.id   AF-A0A355YII8-F1
#
_cell.length_a   1.000
_cell.length_b   1.000
_cell.length_c   1.000
_cell.angle_alpha   90.00
_cell.angle_beta   90.00
_cell.angle_gamma   90.00
#
_symmetry.space_group_name_H-M   'P 1'
#
loop_
_entity.id
_entity.type
_entity.pdbx_description
1 polymer ?
#
loop_
_entity_poly.entity_id
_entity_poly.type
_entity_poly.pdbx_seq_one_letter_code
_entity_poly.pdbx_strand_id
1 'polypeptide(L)' 'MSPLLQSLAAAFCGSDARREALDAALHAGLPAARSEAWKYTSLRQLERRSFSAAPLQAPA' A
#
# COMPACT_ATOMS: atom_id res chain seq x y z
N MET A 1 -9.17 5.25 6.10
CA MET A 1 -8.14 4.76 5.15
C MET A 1 -6.95 5.70 5.16
N SER A 2 -5.73 5.18 5.23
CA SER A 2 -4.50 6.00 5.24
C SER A 2 -4.19 6.55 3.83
N PRO A 3 -3.49 7.70 3.72
CA PRO A 3 -3.03 8.23 2.43
C PRO A 3 -2.30 7.21 1.56
N LEU A 4 -1.49 6.34 2.18
CA LEU A 4 -0.79 5.26 1.49
C LEU A 4 -1.76 4.33 0.77
N LEU A 5 -2.71 3.74 1.50
CA LEU A 5 -3.65 2.76 0.94
C LEU A 5 -4.59 3.37 -0.09
N GLN A 6 -5.01 4.63 0.13
CA GLN A 6 -5.78 5.38 -0.86
C GLN A 6 -5.00 5.55 -2.17
N SER A 7 -3.73 5.95 -2.08
CA SER A 7 -2.89 6.15 -3.26
C SER A 7 -2.60 4.84 -4.01
N LEU A 8 -2.42 3.73 -3.26
CA LEU A 8 -2.25 2.40 -3.82
C LEU A 8 -3.50 1.93 -4.59
N ALA A 9 -4.69 2.11 -4.01
CA ALA A 9 -5.94 1.75 -4.66
C ALA A 9 -6.21 2.57 -5.93
N ALA A 10 -5.93 3.88 -5.87
CA ALA A 10 -6.14 4.79 -7.00
C ALA A 10 -5.21 4.50 -8.19
N ALA A 11 -3.98 4.05 -7.93
CA ALA A 11 -2.99 3.78 -8.97
C ALA A 11 -2.95 2.31 -9.42
N PHE A 12 -3.86 1.46 -8.95
CA PHE A 12 -3.80 0.03 -9.25
C PHE A 12 -4.12 -0.27 -10.72
N CYS A 13 -3.15 -0.85 -11.42
CA CYS A 13 -3.34 -1.53 -12.70
C CYS A 13 -2.78 -2.96 -12.59
N GLY A 14 -3.65 -3.97 -12.52
CA GLY A 14 -3.22 -5.35 -12.28
C GLY A 14 -4.32 -6.38 -12.55
N SER A 15 -3.94 -7.65 -12.48
CA SER A 15 -4.85 -8.80 -12.66
C SER A 15 -5.77 -9.02 -11.46
N ASP A 16 -6.80 -9.86 -11.65
CA ASP A 16 -7.78 -10.18 -10.61
C ASP A 16 -7.15 -10.79 -9.35
N ALA A 17 -6.14 -11.65 -9.49
CA ALA A 17 -5.41 -12.19 -8.33
C ALA A 17 -4.71 -11.09 -7.49
N ARG A 18 -4.21 -10.04 -8.15
CA ARG A 18 -3.64 -8.88 -7.44
C ARG A 18 -4.73 -7.96 -6.87
N ARG A 19 -5.90 -7.92 -7.50
CA ARG A 19 -7.07 -7.17 -7.01
C ARG A 19 -7.53 -7.75 -5.67
N GLU A 20 -7.67 -9.07 -5.59
CA GLU A 20 -8.09 -9.74 -4.35
C GLU A 20 -7.11 -9.46 -3.19
N ALA A 21 -5.80 -9.54 -3.47
CA ALA A 21 -4.78 -9.19 -2.49
C ALA A 21 -4.85 -7.71 -2.05
N LEU A 22 -5.13 -6.79 -2.99
CA LEU A 22 -5.33 -5.39 -2.67
C LEU A 22 -6.56 -5.19 -1.78
N ASP A 23 -7.69 -5.80 -2.12
CA ASP A 23 -8.94 -5.66 -1.37
C ASP A 23 -8.80 -6.21 0.05
N ALA A 24 -8.12 -7.35 0.21
CA ALA A 24 -7.78 -7.90 1.52
C ALA A 24 -6.92 -6.93 2.35
N ALA A 25 -5.92 -6.29 1.73
CA ALA A 25 -5.07 -5.30 2.39
C ALA A 25 -5.84 -4.01 2.74
N LEU A 26 -6.76 -3.57 1.89
CA LEU A 26 -7.62 -2.41 2.16
C LEU A 26 -8.57 -2.69 3.32
N HIS A 27 -9.10 -3.90 3.41
CA HIS A 27 -9.97 -4.34 4.49
C HIS A 27 -9.22 -4.49 5.82
N ALA A 28 -8.05 -5.14 5.80
CA ALA A 28 -7.22 -5.35 6.98
C ALA A 28 -6.55 -4.05 7.48
N GLY A 29 -6.28 -3.11 6.57
CA GLY A 29 -5.56 -1.88 6.89
C GLY A 29 -4.07 -2.10 7.14
N LEU A 30 -3.39 -1.08 7.67
CA LEU A 30 -1.97 -1.18 8.03
C LEU A 30 -1.80 -1.74 9.45
N PRO A 31 -0.74 -2.53 9.70
CA PRO A 31 -0.43 -3.03 11.04
C PRO A 31 -0.31 -1.89 12.06
N ALA A 32 -1.02 -2.00 13.17
CA ALA A 32 -0.93 -1.03 14.25
C ALA A 32 0.45 -1.09 14.94
N ALA A 33 0.86 0.01 15.57
CA ALA A 33 2.12 0.12 16.32
C ALA A 33 2.29 -0.90 17.48
N ARG A 34 1.24 -1.65 17.83
CA ARG A 34 1.27 -2.70 18.86
C ARG A 34 1.34 -4.13 18.27
N SER A 35 1.52 -4.27 16.97
CA SER A 35 1.76 -5.57 16.35
C SER A 35 3.17 -6.05 16.71
N GLU A 36 3.29 -7.20 17.38
CA GLU A 36 4.59 -7.79 17.77
C GLU A 36 5.54 -7.95 16.57
N ALA A 37 5.01 -8.34 15.40
CA ALA A 37 5.77 -8.46 14.16
C ALA A 37 6.38 -7.14 13.65
N TRP A 38 5.86 -5.98 14.09
CA TRP A 38 6.26 -4.64 13.64
C TRP A 38 6.86 -3.79 14.75
N LYS A 39 7.18 -4.41 15.91
CA LYS A 39 7.68 -3.74 17.12
C LYS A 39 8.89 -2.83 16.88
N TYR A 40 9.76 -3.20 15.93
CA TYR A 40 10.98 -2.47 15.61
C TYR A 40 10.93 -1.76 14.25
N THR A 41 9.79 -1.80 13.56
CA THR A 41 9.65 -1.24 12.21
C THR A 41 8.41 -0.35 12.17
N SER A 42 8.64 0.95 12.39
CA SER A 42 7.57 1.95 12.36
C SER A 42 7.10 2.22 10.91
N LEU A 43 5.82 1.98 10.64
CA LEU A 43 5.16 2.32 9.38
C LEU A 43 4.54 3.73 9.37
N ARG A 44 4.64 4.46 10.48
CA ARG A 44 3.91 5.73 10.70
C ARG A 44 4.27 6.84 9.71
N GLN A 45 5.50 6.84 9.19
CA GLN A 45 5.90 7.81 8.17
C GLN A 45 5.41 7.41 6.78
N LEU A 46 5.38 6.11 6.50
CA LEU A 46 4.93 5.58 5.22
C LEU A 46 3.42 5.74 5.05
N GLU A 47 2.64 5.42 6.09
CA GLU A 47 1.17 5.49 6.05
C GLU A 47 0.63 6.88 5.72
N ARG A 48 1.39 7.93 6.09
CA ARG A 48 1.01 9.34 5.93
C ARG A 48 1.33 9.91 4.54
N ARG A 49 2.08 9.18 3.71
CA ARG A 49 2.51 9.63 2.38
C ARG A 49 1.60 9.06 1.31
N SER A 50 1.37 9.85 0.26
CA SER A 50 0.70 9.42 -0.97
C SER A 50 1.74 9.18 -2.05
N PHE A 51 1.51 8.16 -2.88
CA PHE A 51 2.40 7.80 -3.98
C PHE A 51 1.67 7.88 -5.33
N SER A 52 2.42 8.09 -6.39
CA SER A 52 1.95 7.96 -7.78
C SER A 52 2.71 6.82 -8.44
N ALA A 53 2.03 6.06 -9.30
CA ALA A 53 2.72 5.12 -10.18
C ALA A 53 3.72 5.90 -11.04
N ALA A 54 4.95 5.43 -11.10
CA ALA A 54 5.95 5.98 -12.02
C ALA A 54 5.51 5.68 -13.46
N PRO A 55 5.77 6.60 -14.41
CA PRO A 55 5.53 6.33 -15.81
C PRO A 55 6.32 5.10 -16.25
N LEU A 56 5.70 4.25 -17.08
CA LEU A 56 6.33 3.05 -17.59
C LEU A 56 7.41 3.46 -18.60
N GLN A 57 8.66 3.55 -18.14
CA GLN A 57 9.80 3.81 -19.03
C GLN A 57 10.07 2.56 -19.87
N ALA A 58 10.02 2.71 -21.20
CA ALA A 58 10.54 1.71 -22.11
C ALA A 58 12.07 1.63 -21.95
N PRO A 59 12.67 0.43 -21.97
CA PRO A 59 14.12 0.29 -21.98
C PRO A 59 14.72 1.00 -23.21
N ALA A 60 15.90 1.61 -23.02
CA ALA A 60 16.64 2.35 -24.04
C ALA A 60 17.24 1.43 -25.12
#